data_AF-A0A1V4H8G8-F1
#
_entry.id   AF-A0A1V4H8G8-F1
#
_cell.length_a   1.000
_cell.length_b   1.000
_cell.length_c   1.000
_cell.angle_alpha   90.00
_cell.angle_beta   90.00
_cell.angle_gamma   90.00
#
_symmetry.space_group_name_H-M   'P 1'
#
loop_
_entity.id
_entity.type
_entity.pdbx_description
1 polymer ?
#
loop_
_entity_poly.entity_id
_entity_poly.type
_entity_poly.pdbx_seq_one_letter_code
_entity_poly.pdbx_strand_id
1 'polypeptide(L)'
;MKDKVKGLVVGITIGSLISGTVAFAASSQIDVAFRSLKYMFDGVEKAPTEGKAFIYEGSTYVPLRFVSEALGKKVEWDEANETVWIGNNPNRVVATYKGGQVTKGEFDTFFALQALFNNAHSTSKDDPEYQKSMVTELIQNRILYSRSSDADQTAAKAGAAKQISTWKAQFGEAKFLEDLKKANVTETDLQYFLVGSLCAQNVIKSSITDAQLKAKYEDSLKVDKNAFTIASVRHILIGLTSGEDGSKTRTKEEALKIAKDVQQKLKNGDDFVKLAKEYSDDPGSKDNGGLYADADVNQWVPEFKKATIEQPVGTVGEPVESQFGYHLIKVDSRSVKSFDAVKEQLRAALEQDQFQQFSQKELHDLIEKIDLSQ
;
A
#
# COMPACT_ATOMS: atom_id res chain seq x y z
N MET A 1 70.53 12.32 -32.99
CA MET A 1 69.29 11.53 -32.80
C MET A 1 69.38 10.90 -31.42
N LYS A 2 68.48 11.33 -30.54
CA LYS A 2 68.49 11.10 -29.09
C LYS A 2 67.83 9.75 -28.74
N ASP A 3 68.54 9.00 -27.91
CA ASP A 3 68.11 8.36 -26.66
C ASP A 3 66.82 7.50 -26.56
N LYS A 4 67.08 6.20 -26.31
CA LYS A 4 66.62 5.37 -25.17
C LYS A 4 65.11 5.23 -24.91
N VAL A 5 64.55 4.14 -25.41
CA VAL A 5 63.39 3.46 -24.81
C VAL A 5 63.88 2.71 -23.56
N LYS A 6 63.57 3.24 -22.38
CA LYS A 6 63.69 2.49 -21.11
C LYS A 6 62.39 1.69 -20.93
N GLY A 7 62.47 0.37 -21.10
CA GLY A 7 61.43 -0.54 -20.64
C GLY A 7 61.41 -0.53 -19.11
N LEU A 8 60.29 -0.10 -18.53
CA LEU A 8 60.03 -0.17 -17.10
C LEU A 8 59.35 -1.53 -16.84
N VAL A 9 60.09 -2.46 -16.26
CA VAL A 9 59.55 -3.72 -15.73
C VAL A 9 58.77 -3.39 -14.46
N VAL A 10 57.44 -3.50 -14.51
CA VAL A 10 56.60 -3.45 -13.30
C VAL A 10 56.37 -4.90 -12.86
N GLY A 11 57.25 -5.39 -11.99
CA GLY A 11 57.01 -6.59 -11.21
C GLY A 11 56.31 -6.21 -9.91
N ILE A 12 55.09 -6.70 -9.69
CA ILE A 12 54.51 -6.70 -8.35
C ILE A 12 55.09 -7.93 -7.64
N THR A 13 56.04 -7.70 -6.74
CA THR A 13 56.63 -8.73 -5.89
C THR A 13 56.36 -8.37 -4.44
N ILE A 14 55.51 -9.14 -3.76
CA ILE A 14 55.36 -9.10 -2.30
C ILE A 14 56.46 -10.00 -1.73
N GLY A 15 57.45 -9.44 -1.03
CA GLY A 15 58.50 -10.20 -0.33
C GLY A 15 57.97 -10.77 0.99
N SER A 16 58.35 -11.97 1.45
CA SER A 16 59.71 -12.30 1.92
C SER A 16 59.94 -13.83 2.03
N LEU A 17 61.21 -14.24 1.83
CA LEU A 17 61.77 -15.62 1.82
C LEU A 17 61.56 -16.37 3.18
N ILE A 18 61.48 -17.71 3.26
CA ILE A 18 62.59 -18.67 3.08
C ILE A 18 62.10 -20.12 2.81
N SER A 19 62.65 -20.69 1.73
CA SER A 19 62.96 -22.09 1.34
C SER A 19 61.96 -23.25 1.47
N GLY A 20 61.55 -23.77 0.31
CA GLY A 20 61.10 -25.15 0.07
C GLY A 20 60.67 -25.28 -1.39
N THR A 21 61.21 -26.25 -2.12
CA THR A 21 61.05 -26.44 -3.59
C THR A 21 59.63 -26.22 -4.11
N VAL A 22 59.46 -25.33 -5.11
CA VAL A 22 58.17 -25.13 -5.81
C VAL A 22 58.41 -25.13 -7.33
N ALA A 23 57.55 -25.84 -8.06
CA ALA A 23 57.55 -25.92 -9.52
C ALA A 23 57.47 -24.51 -10.15
N PHE A 24 58.36 -24.22 -11.11
CA PHE A 24 58.22 -23.03 -11.94
C PHE A 24 57.11 -23.26 -12.96
N ALA A 25 55.93 -22.67 -12.72
CA ALA A 25 54.96 -22.48 -13.78
C ALA A 25 55.59 -21.60 -14.86
N ALA A 26 55.62 -22.07 -16.10
CA ALA A 26 56.03 -21.24 -17.24
C ALA A 26 55.02 -20.10 -17.38
N SER A 27 55.37 -18.90 -16.92
CA SER A 27 54.56 -17.71 -17.12
C SER A 27 54.74 -17.23 -18.55
N SER A 28 53.72 -17.39 -19.40
CA SER A 28 53.65 -16.69 -20.68
C SER A 28 53.55 -15.19 -20.40
N GLN A 29 54.58 -14.42 -20.76
CA GLN A 29 54.53 -12.96 -20.71
C GLN A 29 53.72 -12.45 -21.91
N ILE A 30 52.82 -11.51 -21.64
CA ILE A 30 51.98 -10.87 -22.65
C ILE A 30 52.54 -9.47 -22.89
N ASP A 31 52.99 -9.19 -24.11
CA ASP A 31 53.47 -7.87 -24.50
C ASP A 31 52.30 -6.97 -24.89
N VAL A 32 52.11 -5.88 -24.15
CA VAL A 32 51.05 -4.90 -24.40
C VAL A 32 51.65 -3.51 -24.64
N ALA A 33 51.01 -2.72 -25.50
CA ALA A 33 51.40 -1.35 -25.78
C ALA A 33 50.46 -0.34 -25.12
N PHE A 34 51.02 0.60 -24.35
CA PHE A 34 50.27 1.73 -23.78
C PHE A 34 50.44 2.96 -24.68
N ARG A 35 49.32 3.56 -25.12
CA ARG A 35 49.30 4.80 -25.91
C ARG A 35 48.35 5.82 -25.27
N SER A 36 48.58 7.10 -25.52
CA SER A 36 47.62 8.15 -25.19
C SER A 36 46.42 8.06 -26.14
N LEU A 37 45.28 7.64 -25.61
CA LEU A 37 44.03 7.51 -26.34
C LEU A 37 43.04 8.58 -25.88
N LYS A 38 42.25 9.09 -26.83
CA LYS A 38 41.09 9.95 -26.55
C LYS A 38 39.83 9.10 -26.63
N TYR A 39 38.94 9.24 -25.65
CA TYR A 39 37.67 8.50 -25.63
C TYR A 39 36.52 9.47 -25.78
N MET A 40 35.73 9.31 -26.83
CA MET A 40 34.59 10.19 -27.13
C MET A 40 33.28 9.44 -26.87
N PHE A 41 32.43 9.97 -26.01
CA PHE A 41 31.09 9.45 -25.72
C PHE A 41 30.07 10.53 -26.02
N ASP A 42 29.20 10.29 -27.00
CA ASP A 42 28.18 11.25 -27.45
C ASP A 42 28.75 12.66 -27.73
N GLY A 43 29.93 12.72 -28.34
CA GLY A 43 30.62 13.97 -28.68
C GLY A 43 31.43 14.60 -27.53
N VAL A 44 31.40 14.03 -26.33
CA VAL A 44 32.13 14.50 -25.14
C VAL A 44 33.36 13.63 -24.89
N GLU A 45 34.53 14.26 -24.75
CA GLU A 45 35.76 13.56 -24.35
C GLU A 45 35.68 13.15 -22.87
N LYS A 46 35.88 11.86 -22.57
CA LYS A 46 35.92 11.31 -21.20
C LYS A 46 37.22 10.54 -20.99
N ALA A 47 37.64 10.37 -19.74
CA ALA A 47 38.84 9.63 -19.38
C ALA A 47 38.56 8.62 -18.26
N PRO A 48 39.21 7.44 -18.26
CA PRO A 48 39.07 6.46 -17.18
C PRO A 48 39.63 7.02 -15.87
N THR A 49 38.85 6.87 -14.80
CA THR A 49 39.24 7.19 -13.42
C THR A 49 40.19 6.13 -12.84
N GLU A 50 40.00 4.86 -13.23
CA GLU A 50 40.81 3.73 -12.82
C GLU A 50 41.13 2.80 -14.00
N GLY A 51 42.31 2.16 -13.94
CA GLY A 51 42.82 1.30 -15.00
C GLY A 51 43.41 2.07 -16.19
N LYS A 52 44.24 1.40 -16.99
CA LYS A 52 44.80 1.93 -18.23
C LYS A 52 44.37 1.08 -19.39
N ALA A 53 43.93 1.71 -20.47
CA ALA A 53 43.75 0.99 -21.73
C ALA A 53 45.12 0.53 -22.26
N PHE A 54 45.13 -0.61 -22.92
CA PHE A 54 46.31 -1.15 -23.56
C PHE A 54 45.94 -1.74 -24.91
N ILE A 55 46.92 -1.85 -25.79
CA ILE A 55 46.78 -2.46 -27.10
C ILE A 55 47.47 -3.82 -27.04
N TYR A 56 46.73 -4.87 -27.34
CA TYR A 56 47.23 -6.23 -27.42
C TYR A 56 46.78 -6.84 -28.75
N GLU A 57 47.73 -7.39 -29.52
CA GLU A 57 47.49 -7.98 -30.85
C GLU A 57 46.66 -7.07 -31.79
N GLY A 58 46.94 -5.76 -31.76
CA GLY A 58 46.23 -4.77 -32.58
C GLY A 58 44.83 -4.39 -32.08
N SER A 59 44.34 -5.01 -31.01
CA SER A 59 43.07 -4.70 -30.37
C SER A 59 43.27 -3.76 -29.18
N THR A 60 42.44 -2.73 -29.08
CA THR A 60 42.43 -1.80 -27.94
C THR A 60 41.51 -2.32 -26.86
N TYR A 61 42.08 -2.62 -25.69
CA TYR A 61 41.35 -3.03 -24.50
C TYR A 61 41.17 -1.82 -23.59
N VAL A 62 39.91 -1.52 -23.26
CA VAL A 62 39.52 -0.37 -22.44
C VAL A 62 38.86 -0.90 -21.17
N PRO A 63 39.09 -0.29 -19.98
CA PRO A 63 38.44 -0.73 -18.75
C PRO A 63 36.91 -0.75 -18.89
N LEU A 64 36.30 -1.91 -18.65
CA LEU A 64 34.85 -2.11 -18.75
C LEU A 64 34.07 -1.11 -17.89
N ARG A 65 34.53 -0.88 -16.65
CA ARG A 65 33.95 0.07 -15.72
C ARG A 65 33.87 1.48 -16.30
N PHE A 66 34.97 1.94 -16.91
CA PHE A 66 35.00 3.25 -17.57
C PHE A 66 33.99 3.34 -18.72
N VAL A 67 33.97 2.35 -19.62
CA VAL A 67 33.04 2.35 -20.76
C VAL A 67 31.59 2.37 -20.27
N SER A 68 31.28 1.54 -19.27
CA SER A 68 29.94 1.43 -18.70
C SER A 68 29.50 2.72 -18.00
N GLU A 69 30.31 3.28 -17.11
CA GLU A 69 29.99 4.50 -16.37
C GLU A 69 29.91 5.72 -17.30
N ALA A 70 30.74 5.75 -18.35
CA ALA A 70 30.64 6.75 -19.40
C ALA A 70 29.29 6.70 -20.14
N LEU A 71 28.66 5.54 -20.22
CA LEU A 71 27.31 5.30 -20.75
C LEU A 71 26.20 5.39 -19.67
N GLY A 72 26.54 5.83 -18.45
CA GLY A 72 25.60 5.97 -17.34
C GLY A 72 25.11 4.65 -16.76
N LYS A 73 25.86 3.55 -16.95
CA LYS A 73 25.57 2.24 -16.38
C LYS A 73 26.56 1.90 -15.27
N LYS A 74 26.04 1.47 -14.13
CA LYS A 74 26.84 1.02 -12.99
C LYS A 74 27.43 -0.36 -13.26
N VAL A 75 28.66 -0.60 -12.79
CA VAL A 75 29.29 -1.93 -12.82
C VAL A 75 29.39 -2.47 -11.40
N GLU A 76 28.77 -3.62 -11.17
CA GLU A 76 28.78 -4.34 -9.90
C GLU A 76 29.48 -5.70 -10.05
N TRP A 77 30.25 -6.10 -9.05
CA TRP A 77 30.91 -7.40 -8.98
C TRP A 77 30.14 -8.29 -8.00
N ASP A 78 29.66 -9.43 -8.48
CA ASP A 78 29.07 -10.48 -7.67
C ASP A 78 30.13 -11.57 -7.45
N GLU A 79 30.77 -11.53 -6.29
CA GLU A 79 31.86 -12.46 -5.93
C GLU A 79 31.37 -13.91 -5.82
N ALA A 80 30.14 -14.13 -5.36
CA ALA A 80 29.61 -15.48 -5.14
C ALA A 80 29.39 -16.24 -6.45
N ASN A 81 29.06 -15.53 -7.52
CA ASN A 81 28.79 -16.10 -8.85
C ASN A 81 29.87 -15.75 -9.88
N GLU A 82 30.98 -15.13 -9.44
CA GLU A 82 32.05 -14.62 -10.32
C GLU A 82 31.52 -13.80 -11.51
N THR A 83 30.46 -13.00 -11.28
CA THR A 83 29.69 -12.34 -12.34
C THR A 83 29.88 -10.82 -12.30
N VAL A 84 30.13 -10.22 -13.46
CA VAL A 84 30.14 -8.76 -13.63
C VAL A 84 28.78 -8.30 -14.16
N TRP A 85 28.06 -7.50 -13.38
CA TRP A 85 26.81 -6.89 -13.79
C TRP A 85 27.02 -5.50 -14.35
N ILE A 86 26.35 -5.19 -15.47
CA ILE A 86 26.33 -3.86 -16.09
C ILE A 86 24.88 -3.36 -16.10
N GLY A 87 24.61 -2.28 -15.37
CA GLY A 87 23.27 -1.73 -15.24
C GLY A 87 22.45 -2.46 -14.18
N ASN A 88 21.34 -3.10 -14.57
CA ASN A 88 20.41 -3.70 -13.60
C ASN A 88 20.97 -5.03 -13.08
N ASN A 89 21.11 -5.13 -11.76
CA ASN A 89 21.50 -6.35 -11.06
C ASN A 89 20.31 -6.85 -10.22
N PRO A 90 19.55 -7.85 -10.68
CA PRO A 90 18.40 -8.35 -9.95
C PRO A 90 18.78 -9.04 -8.63
N ASN A 91 20.03 -9.50 -8.48
CA ASN A 91 20.52 -10.17 -7.28
C ASN A 91 21.02 -9.19 -6.21
N ARG A 92 21.11 -7.90 -6.54
CA ARG A 92 21.54 -6.87 -5.59
C ARG A 92 20.60 -6.81 -4.39
N VAL A 93 21.15 -6.94 -3.19
CA VAL A 93 20.37 -6.78 -1.95
C VAL A 93 19.97 -5.32 -1.79
N VAL A 94 18.67 -5.06 -1.75
CA VAL A 94 18.09 -3.71 -1.55
C VAL A 94 17.54 -3.52 -0.14
N ALA A 95 17.33 -4.61 0.61
CA ALA A 95 17.03 -4.52 2.02
C ALA A 95 17.52 -5.75 2.78
N THR A 96 17.91 -5.54 4.03
CA THR A 96 18.25 -6.58 4.99
C THR A 96 17.38 -6.41 6.23
N TYR A 97 16.88 -7.51 6.76
CA TYR A 97 16.06 -7.53 7.97
C TYR A 97 16.37 -8.81 8.76
N LYS A 98 15.97 -8.83 10.03
CA LYS A 98 16.16 -10.02 10.88
C LYS A 98 15.42 -11.22 10.29
N GLY A 99 16.18 -12.18 9.78
CA GLY A 99 15.66 -13.39 9.16
C GLY A 99 15.64 -13.39 7.63
N GLY A 100 16.18 -12.36 6.96
CA GLY A 100 16.35 -12.42 5.51
C GLY A 100 16.82 -11.14 4.82
N GLN A 101 16.80 -11.20 3.49
CA GLN A 101 17.14 -10.10 2.60
C GLN A 101 16.06 -9.97 1.52
N VAL A 102 15.98 -8.81 0.88
CA VAL A 102 15.18 -8.57 -0.32
C VAL A 102 16.13 -8.17 -1.43
N THR A 103 16.05 -8.85 -2.58
CA THR A 103 16.83 -8.48 -3.77
C THR A 103 16.08 -7.48 -4.64
N LYS A 104 16.81 -6.78 -5.52
CA LYS A 104 16.24 -5.82 -6.47
C LYS A 104 15.21 -6.49 -7.39
N GLY A 105 15.48 -7.70 -7.85
CA GLY A 105 14.55 -8.47 -8.69
C GLY A 105 13.26 -8.79 -7.95
N GLU A 106 13.35 -9.26 -6.70
CA GLU A 106 12.16 -9.54 -5.88
C GLU A 106 11.32 -8.29 -5.63
N PHE A 107 11.98 -7.18 -5.32
CA PHE A 107 11.32 -5.89 -5.12
C PHE A 107 10.65 -5.40 -6.40
N ASP A 108 11.32 -5.49 -7.56
CA ASP A 108 10.78 -5.07 -8.84
C ASP A 108 9.55 -5.90 -9.25
N THR A 109 9.60 -7.22 -9.05
CA THR A 109 8.46 -8.10 -9.31
C THR A 109 7.29 -7.77 -8.38
N PHE A 110 7.53 -7.59 -7.08
CA PHE A 110 6.49 -7.19 -6.13
C PHE A 110 5.86 -5.85 -6.53
N PHE A 111 6.70 -4.86 -6.83
CA PHE A 111 6.26 -3.53 -7.23
C PHE A 111 5.41 -3.58 -8.52
N ALA A 112 5.85 -4.33 -9.53
CA ALA A 112 5.13 -4.49 -10.78
C ALA A 112 3.74 -5.11 -10.57
N LEU A 113 3.63 -6.12 -9.70
CA LEU A 113 2.36 -6.74 -9.34
C LEU A 113 1.42 -5.76 -8.62
N GLN A 114 1.94 -4.97 -7.67
CA GLN A 114 1.14 -3.96 -6.98
C GLN A 114 0.62 -2.88 -7.95
N ALA A 115 1.47 -2.43 -8.88
CA ALA A 115 1.10 -1.47 -9.91
C ALA A 115 0.02 -1.96 -10.87
N LEU A 116 -0.04 -3.28 -11.14
CA LEU A 116 -1.05 -3.88 -12.01
C LEU A 116 -2.46 -3.83 -11.42
N PHE A 117 -2.61 -4.13 -10.13
CA PHE A 117 -3.93 -4.26 -9.49
C PHE A 117 -4.39 -2.99 -8.79
N ASN A 118 -3.52 -1.99 -8.66
CA ASN A 118 -3.87 -0.71 -8.04
C ASN A 118 -3.31 0.46 -8.86
N ASN A 119 -4.17 1.12 -9.63
CA ASN A 119 -3.76 2.22 -10.52
C ASN A 119 -3.06 3.37 -9.78
N ALA A 120 -3.38 3.60 -8.50
CA ALA A 120 -2.72 4.62 -7.67
C ALA A 120 -1.21 4.36 -7.48
N HIS A 121 -0.77 3.10 -7.60
CA HIS A 121 0.63 2.69 -7.44
C HIS A 121 1.47 3.06 -8.68
N SER A 122 0.84 3.14 -9.86
CA SER A 122 1.53 3.43 -11.13
C SER A 122 2.03 4.88 -11.23
N THR A 123 1.33 5.83 -10.61
CA THR A 123 1.62 7.28 -10.67
C THR A 123 2.72 7.72 -9.71
N SER A 124 3.03 6.93 -8.68
CA SER A 124 4.02 7.25 -7.64
C SER A 124 5.30 6.42 -7.75
N LYS A 125 5.49 5.69 -8.86
CA LYS A 125 6.56 4.70 -9.00
C LYS A 125 7.99 5.22 -8.80
N ASP A 126 8.22 6.50 -9.06
CA ASP A 126 9.54 7.13 -8.96
C ASP A 126 9.72 7.89 -7.63
N ASP A 127 8.71 7.90 -6.75
CA ASP A 127 8.79 8.51 -5.41
C ASP A 127 9.59 7.60 -4.46
N PRO A 128 10.73 8.06 -3.91
CA PRO A 128 11.56 7.27 -3.00
C PRO A 128 10.84 6.82 -1.73
N GLU A 129 9.99 7.66 -1.14
CA GLU A 129 9.25 7.29 0.09
C GLU A 129 8.20 6.23 -0.21
N TYR A 130 7.59 6.33 -1.39
CA TYR A 130 6.67 5.32 -1.87
C TYR A 130 7.37 3.98 -2.12
N GLN A 131 8.50 3.95 -2.84
CA GLN A 131 9.30 2.74 -3.02
C GLN A 131 9.75 2.14 -1.68
N LYS A 132 10.15 2.99 -0.73
CA LYS A 132 10.51 2.58 0.63
C LYS A 132 9.33 1.95 1.36
N SER A 133 8.11 2.49 1.22
CA SER A 133 6.90 1.89 1.79
C SER A 133 6.61 0.51 1.18
N MET A 134 6.82 0.33 -0.13
CA MET A 134 6.62 -0.94 -0.82
C MET A 134 7.61 -2.03 -0.37
N VAL A 135 8.91 -1.71 -0.26
CA VAL A 135 9.87 -2.69 0.25
C VAL A 135 9.60 -2.99 1.73
N THR A 136 9.12 -2.02 2.50
CA THR A 136 8.72 -2.21 3.91
C THR A 136 7.52 -3.15 4.01
N GLU A 137 6.50 -3.01 3.16
CA GLU A 137 5.36 -3.92 3.09
C GLU A 137 5.80 -5.35 2.71
N LEU A 138 6.70 -5.49 1.75
CA LEU A 138 7.24 -6.80 1.37
C LEU A 138 7.97 -7.46 2.54
N ILE A 139 8.81 -6.72 3.27
CA ILE A 139 9.50 -7.24 4.46
C ILE A 139 8.49 -7.63 5.55
N GLN A 140 7.47 -6.80 5.80
CA GLN A 140 6.40 -7.11 6.74
C GLN A 140 5.70 -8.44 6.39
N ASN A 141 5.35 -8.64 5.12
CA ASN A 141 4.73 -9.88 4.67
C ASN A 141 5.66 -11.08 4.87
N ARG A 142 6.98 -10.94 4.62
CA ARG A 142 7.95 -12.02 4.86
C ARG A 142 8.09 -12.37 6.34
N ILE A 143 8.14 -11.37 7.22
CA ILE A 143 8.27 -11.59 8.66
C ILE A 143 6.98 -12.23 9.22
N LEU A 144 5.81 -11.77 8.81
CA LEU A 144 4.56 -12.38 9.27
C LEU A 144 4.38 -13.78 8.66
N TYR A 145 4.79 -14.00 7.41
CA TYR A 145 4.84 -15.33 6.81
C TYR A 145 5.73 -16.30 7.61
N SER A 146 6.91 -15.87 8.08
CA SER A 146 7.78 -16.73 8.89
C SER A 146 7.20 -17.06 10.27
N ARG A 147 6.21 -16.30 10.74
CA ARG A 147 5.43 -16.57 11.96
C ARG A 147 4.18 -17.41 11.70
N SER A 148 3.87 -17.73 10.44
CA SER A 148 2.64 -18.44 10.05
C SER A 148 2.71 -19.95 10.31
N SER A 149 1.59 -20.52 10.74
CA SER A 149 1.43 -21.97 10.90
C SER A 149 1.18 -22.66 9.56
N ASP A 150 1.33 -23.99 9.52
CA ASP A 150 0.98 -24.80 8.34
C ASP A 150 -0.49 -24.62 7.92
N ALA A 151 -1.38 -24.40 8.90
CA ALA A 151 -2.79 -24.13 8.65
C ALA A 151 -2.98 -22.77 7.96
N ASP A 152 -2.28 -21.73 8.42
CA ASP A 152 -2.30 -20.39 7.81
C ASP A 152 -1.81 -20.43 6.37
N GLN A 153 -0.71 -21.16 6.11
CA GLN A 153 -0.14 -21.32 4.78
C GLN A 153 -1.06 -22.11 3.84
N THR A 154 -1.70 -23.16 4.34
CA THR A 154 -2.66 -23.95 3.56
C THR A 154 -3.88 -23.12 3.17
N ALA A 155 -4.44 -22.36 4.13
CA ALA A 155 -5.56 -21.46 3.88
C ALA A 155 -5.18 -20.34 2.90
N ALA A 156 -3.98 -19.75 3.04
CA ALA A 156 -3.48 -18.72 2.15
C ALA A 156 -3.29 -19.22 0.70
N LYS A 157 -2.75 -20.43 0.51
CA LYS A 157 -2.62 -21.07 -0.82
C LYS A 157 -3.99 -21.25 -1.49
N ALA A 158 -4.97 -21.76 -0.76
CA ALA A 158 -6.33 -21.91 -1.27
C ALA A 158 -6.98 -20.55 -1.58
N GLY A 159 -6.80 -19.56 -0.70
CA GLY A 159 -7.28 -18.19 -0.90
C GLY A 159 -6.68 -17.52 -2.12
N ALA A 160 -5.36 -17.64 -2.31
CA ALA A 160 -4.66 -17.08 -3.47
C ALA A 160 -5.16 -17.68 -4.79
N ALA A 161 -5.32 -19.01 -4.85
CA ALA A 161 -5.86 -19.68 -6.03
C ALA A 161 -7.29 -19.21 -6.36
N LYS A 162 -8.13 -19.07 -5.34
CA LYS A 162 -9.50 -18.56 -5.49
C LYS A 162 -9.52 -17.11 -6.00
N GLN A 163 -8.67 -16.25 -5.45
CA GLN A 163 -8.59 -14.85 -5.83
C GLN A 163 -8.09 -14.69 -7.28
N ILE A 164 -7.05 -15.43 -7.68
CA ILE A 164 -6.55 -15.44 -9.06
C ILE A 164 -7.65 -15.90 -10.02
N SER A 165 -8.36 -17.00 -9.69
CA SER A 165 -9.50 -17.46 -10.48
C SER A 165 -10.61 -16.40 -10.60
N THR A 166 -10.84 -15.63 -9.54
CA THR A 166 -11.84 -14.55 -9.51
C THR A 166 -11.42 -13.40 -10.44
N TRP A 167 -10.15 -12.99 -10.41
CA TRP A 167 -9.63 -11.98 -11.32
C TRP A 167 -9.64 -12.45 -12.79
N LYS A 168 -9.29 -13.70 -13.07
CA LYS A 168 -9.40 -14.28 -14.41
C LYS A 168 -10.85 -14.23 -14.92
N ALA A 169 -11.83 -14.53 -14.07
CA ALA A 169 -13.24 -14.44 -14.42
C ALA A 169 -13.70 -12.98 -14.63
N GLN A 170 -13.22 -12.05 -13.80
CA GLN A 170 -13.60 -10.63 -13.86
C GLN A 170 -13.00 -9.89 -15.06
N PHE A 171 -11.72 -10.12 -15.37
CA PHE A 171 -10.98 -9.39 -16.40
C PHE A 171 -10.89 -10.15 -17.74
N GLY A 172 -11.22 -11.44 -17.74
CA GLY A 172 -10.98 -12.37 -18.85
C GLY A 172 -9.56 -12.94 -18.80
N GLU A 173 -9.44 -14.27 -18.83
CA GLU A 173 -8.16 -14.97 -18.62
C GLU A 173 -7.08 -14.55 -19.64
N ALA A 174 -7.42 -14.42 -20.92
CA ALA A 174 -6.46 -14.02 -21.94
C ALA A 174 -5.88 -12.62 -21.67
N LYS A 175 -6.74 -11.66 -21.30
CA LYS A 175 -6.32 -10.30 -20.95
C LYS A 175 -5.48 -10.30 -19.67
N PHE A 176 -5.90 -11.04 -18.65
CA PHE A 176 -5.18 -11.17 -17.40
C PHE A 176 -3.74 -11.67 -17.61
N LEU A 177 -3.56 -12.74 -18.40
CA LEU A 177 -2.24 -13.29 -18.72
C LEU A 177 -1.41 -12.32 -19.58
N GLU A 178 -2.05 -11.58 -20.48
CA GLU A 178 -1.38 -10.54 -21.28
C GLU A 178 -0.88 -9.39 -20.40
N ASP A 179 -1.67 -8.93 -19.44
CA ASP A 179 -1.30 -7.85 -18.53
C ASP A 179 -0.13 -8.26 -17.61
N LEU A 180 -0.11 -9.50 -17.09
CA LEU A 180 1.05 -10.04 -16.36
C LEU A 180 2.31 -10.05 -17.24
N LYS A 181 2.19 -10.53 -18.48
CA LYS A 181 3.31 -10.56 -19.43
C LYS A 181 3.84 -9.15 -19.73
N LYS A 182 2.95 -8.16 -19.91
CA LYS A 182 3.33 -6.75 -20.14
C LYS A 182 4.08 -6.14 -18.96
N ALA A 183 3.74 -6.55 -17.73
CA ALA A 183 4.45 -6.15 -16.52
C ALA A 183 5.71 -6.99 -16.26
N ASN A 184 6.06 -7.93 -17.15
CA ASN A 184 7.20 -8.83 -17.01
C ASN A 184 7.15 -9.68 -15.72
N VAL A 185 5.95 -10.16 -15.37
CA VAL A 185 5.70 -11.04 -14.22
C VAL A 185 4.88 -12.27 -14.64
N THR A 186 4.91 -13.31 -13.83
CA THR A 186 4.21 -14.58 -14.07
C THR A 186 3.06 -14.79 -13.09
N GLU A 187 2.16 -15.73 -13.41
CA GLU A 187 1.12 -16.16 -12.47
C GLU A 187 1.71 -16.80 -11.21
N THR A 188 2.86 -17.48 -11.32
CA THR A 188 3.60 -18.03 -10.18
C THR A 188 4.11 -16.92 -9.25
N ASP A 189 4.63 -15.82 -9.82
CA ASP A 189 5.04 -14.66 -9.03
C ASP A 189 3.85 -14.08 -8.28
N LEU A 190 2.74 -13.85 -8.98
CA LEU A 190 1.51 -13.35 -8.36
C LEU A 190 1.04 -14.27 -7.23
N GLN A 191 1.01 -15.59 -7.47
CA GLN A 191 0.63 -16.57 -6.46
C GLN A 191 1.56 -16.51 -5.24
N TYR A 192 2.88 -16.41 -5.45
CA TYR A 192 3.85 -16.33 -4.37
C TYR A 192 3.60 -15.12 -3.46
N PHE A 193 3.47 -13.92 -4.02
CA PHE A 193 3.24 -12.71 -3.22
C PHE A 193 1.86 -12.69 -2.56
N LEU A 194 0.83 -13.18 -3.26
CA LEU A 194 -0.52 -13.26 -2.72
C LEU A 194 -0.61 -14.25 -1.55
N VAL A 195 0.07 -15.40 -1.63
CA VAL A 195 0.19 -16.33 -0.51
C VAL A 195 0.91 -15.66 0.67
N GLY A 196 2.02 -14.95 0.42
CA GLY A 196 2.73 -14.21 1.46
C GLY A 196 1.83 -13.20 2.19
N SER A 197 1.08 -12.39 1.44
CA SER A 197 0.15 -11.40 1.98
C SER A 197 -1.01 -12.04 2.76
N LEU A 198 -1.63 -13.10 2.22
CA LEU A 198 -2.72 -13.80 2.90
C LEU A 198 -2.24 -14.55 4.15
N CYS A 199 -1.03 -15.12 4.16
CA CYS A 199 -0.43 -15.67 5.37
C CYS A 199 -0.27 -14.60 6.44
N ALA A 200 0.25 -13.43 6.07
CA ALA A 200 0.41 -12.32 7.00
C ALA A 200 -0.94 -11.92 7.63
N GLN A 201 -2.01 -11.87 6.82
CA GLN A 201 -3.37 -11.61 7.29
C GLN A 201 -3.87 -12.71 8.24
N ASN A 202 -3.67 -13.97 7.88
CA ASN A 202 -4.10 -15.10 8.69
C ASN A 202 -3.39 -15.15 10.06
N VAL A 203 -2.10 -14.80 10.13
CA VAL A 203 -1.35 -14.72 11.40
C VAL A 203 -1.95 -13.68 12.33
N ILE A 204 -2.21 -12.47 11.82
CA ILE A 204 -2.84 -11.41 12.63
C ILE A 204 -4.24 -11.84 13.05
N LYS A 205 -5.04 -12.31 12.11
CA LYS A 205 -6.42 -12.75 12.35
C LYS A 205 -6.53 -13.87 13.39
N SER A 206 -5.67 -14.87 13.31
CA SER A 206 -5.64 -16.00 14.25
C SER A 206 -5.14 -15.61 15.64
N SER A 207 -4.35 -14.54 15.75
CA SER A 207 -3.90 -14.00 17.03
C SER A 207 -5.01 -13.27 17.82
N ILE A 208 -6.11 -12.89 17.15
CA ILE A 208 -7.22 -12.15 17.79
C ILE A 208 -8.12 -13.08 18.57
N THR A 209 -8.05 -12.94 19.88
CA THR A 209 -8.85 -13.68 20.85
C THR A 209 -10.22 -13.05 21.09
N ASP A 210 -11.19 -13.87 21.52
CA ASP A 210 -12.51 -13.38 21.96
C ASP A 210 -12.41 -12.41 23.14
N ALA A 211 -11.38 -12.54 23.98
CA ALA A 211 -11.11 -11.60 25.08
C ALA A 211 -10.75 -10.20 24.57
N GLN A 212 -9.89 -10.11 23.55
CA GLN A 212 -9.54 -8.82 22.92
C GLN A 212 -10.75 -8.20 22.21
N LEU A 213 -11.59 -9.00 21.57
CA LEU A 213 -12.82 -8.51 20.96
C LEU A 213 -13.78 -7.93 22.00
N LYS A 214 -14.00 -8.63 23.12
CA LYS A 214 -14.83 -8.13 24.22
C LYS A 214 -14.25 -6.86 24.83
N ALA A 215 -12.95 -6.83 25.08
CA ALA A 215 -12.27 -5.63 25.57
C ALA A 215 -12.47 -4.44 24.61
N LYS A 216 -12.29 -4.64 23.29
CA LYS A 216 -12.52 -3.57 22.31
C LYS A 216 -13.97 -3.08 22.31
N TYR A 217 -14.95 -3.99 22.39
CA TYR A 217 -16.37 -3.62 22.51
C TYR A 217 -16.62 -2.75 23.74
N GLU A 218 -16.14 -3.18 24.90
CA GLU A 218 -16.30 -2.45 26.16
C GLU A 218 -15.57 -1.11 26.14
N ASP A 219 -14.34 -1.05 25.60
CA ASP A 219 -13.56 0.18 25.50
C ASP A 219 -14.19 1.17 24.53
N SER A 220 -14.75 0.72 23.41
CA SER A 220 -15.54 1.57 22.51
C SER A 220 -16.75 2.18 23.23
N LEU A 221 -17.46 1.40 24.06
CA LEU A 221 -18.59 1.90 24.85
C LEU A 221 -18.17 2.83 26.01
N LYS A 222 -16.97 2.67 26.56
CA LYS A 222 -16.42 3.60 27.57
C LYS A 222 -16.08 4.96 26.95
N VAL A 223 -15.56 4.96 25.73
CA VAL A 223 -15.19 6.18 24.99
C VAL A 223 -16.44 6.91 24.47
N ASP A 224 -17.34 6.19 23.80
CA ASP A 224 -18.67 6.69 23.42
C ASP A 224 -19.71 5.64 23.78
N LYS A 225 -20.57 5.94 24.74
CA LYS A 225 -21.70 5.08 25.14
C LYS A 225 -22.65 4.74 23.97
N ASN A 226 -22.55 5.48 22.86
CA ASN A 226 -23.34 5.28 21.65
C ASN A 226 -22.55 4.68 20.47
N ALA A 227 -21.33 4.16 20.71
CA ALA A 227 -20.46 3.62 19.66
C ALA A 227 -21.11 2.53 18.81
N PHE A 228 -22.08 1.80 19.37
CA PHE A 228 -22.84 0.75 18.66
C PHE A 228 -24.34 1.01 18.66
N THR A 229 -24.76 2.26 18.90
CA THR A 229 -26.17 2.64 18.86
C THR A 229 -26.67 2.64 17.42
N ILE A 230 -27.76 1.92 17.20
CA ILE A 230 -28.58 2.05 16.01
C ILE A 230 -29.94 2.64 16.35
N ALA A 231 -30.54 3.31 15.38
CA ALA A 231 -31.89 3.83 15.52
C ALA A 231 -32.67 3.68 14.22
N SER A 232 -33.95 3.37 14.36
CA SER A 232 -34.92 3.61 13.29
C SER A 232 -35.57 4.97 13.53
N VAL A 233 -35.50 5.85 12.55
CA VAL A 233 -36.09 7.20 12.61
C VAL A 233 -36.87 7.51 11.35
N ARG A 234 -37.90 8.33 11.48
CA ARG A 234 -38.49 9.06 10.37
C ARG A 234 -38.08 10.51 10.46
N HIS A 235 -37.65 11.08 9.35
CA HIS A 235 -37.27 12.49 9.31
C HIS A 235 -37.80 13.23 8.09
N ILE A 236 -37.97 14.54 8.25
CA ILE A 236 -38.30 15.48 7.17
C ILE A 236 -37.22 16.55 7.17
N LEU A 237 -36.44 16.62 6.09
CA LEU A 237 -35.45 17.67 5.89
C LEU A 237 -36.11 18.84 5.15
N ILE A 238 -36.12 20.01 5.77
CA ILE A 238 -36.37 21.27 5.08
C ILE A 238 -35.02 21.89 4.72
N GLY A 239 -34.63 21.71 3.46
CA GLY A 239 -33.31 22.07 2.96
C GLY A 239 -33.13 23.57 2.75
N LEU A 240 -31.89 24.05 2.92
CA LEU A 240 -31.48 25.39 2.45
C LEU A 240 -31.37 25.45 0.92
N THR A 241 -31.27 24.29 0.28
CA THR A 241 -31.40 24.09 -1.16
C THR A 241 -32.51 23.07 -1.43
N SER A 242 -33.27 23.26 -2.49
CA SER A 242 -34.36 22.36 -2.92
C SER A 242 -34.40 22.25 -4.45
N GLY A 243 -35.13 21.25 -4.94
CA GLY A 243 -35.11 20.83 -6.35
C GLY A 243 -34.07 19.74 -6.62
N GLU A 244 -34.30 18.90 -7.62
CA GLU A 244 -33.40 17.78 -7.95
C GLU A 244 -31.98 18.23 -8.31
N ASP A 245 -31.83 19.48 -8.75
CA ASP A 245 -30.57 20.14 -9.10
C ASP A 245 -30.06 21.12 -8.03
N GLY A 246 -30.77 21.26 -6.90
CA GLY A 246 -30.46 22.23 -5.84
C GLY A 246 -30.64 23.70 -6.26
N SER A 247 -31.33 23.99 -7.36
CA SER A 247 -31.47 25.34 -7.93
C SER A 247 -32.26 26.32 -7.08
N LYS A 248 -33.14 25.83 -6.20
CA LYS A 248 -33.96 26.68 -5.33
C LYS A 248 -33.29 26.84 -3.97
N THR A 249 -32.95 28.07 -3.60
CA THR A 249 -32.38 28.38 -2.29
C THR A 249 -33.43 28.89 -1.32
N ARG A 250 -33.23 28.63 -0.03
CA ARG A 250 -34.01 29.18 1.09
C ARG A 250 -33.05 29.76 2.13
N THR A 251 -33.44 30.83 2.79
CA THR A 251 -32.73 31.27 3.99
C THR A 251 -32.99 30.32 5.16
N LYS A 252 -32.18 30.41 6.22
CA LYS A 252 -32.40 29.63 7.44
C LYS A 252 -33.75 29.95 8.08
N GLU A 253 -34.16 31.22 8.06
CA GLU A 253 -35.42 31.69 8.63
C GLU A 253 -36.62 31.12 7.86
N GLU A 254 -36.53 31.09 6.54
CA GLU A 254 -37.56 30.49 5.66
C GLU A 254 -37.69 28.99 5.90
N ALA A 255 -36.56 28.27 5.91
CA ALA A 255 -36.53 26.84 6.18
C ALA A 255 -37.07 26.51 7.58
N LEU A 256 -36.70 27.30 8.60
CA LEU A 256 -37.21 27.13 9.97
C LEU A 256 -38.72 27.36 10.05
N LYS A 257 -39.24 28.37 9.34
CA LYS A 257 -40.68 28.64 9.30
C LYS A 257 -41.44 27.45 8.72
N ILE A 258 -40.98 26.93 7.58
CA ILE A 258 -41.58 25.74 6.95
C ILE A 258 -41.49 24.53 7.89
N ALA A 259 -40.34 24.31 8.54
CA ALA A 259 -40.16 23.21 9.49
C ALA A 259 -41.14 23.34 10.67
N LYS A 260 -41.37 24.54 11.21
CA LYS A 260 -42.36 24.75 12.28
C LYS A 260 -43.79 24.51 11.81
N ASP A 261 -44.14 24.93 10.59
CA ASP A 261 -45.46 24.68 10.01
C ASP A 261 -45.72 23.18 9.83
N VAL A 262 -44.73 22.44 9.31
CA VAL A 262 -44.80 20.96 9.17
C VAL A 262 -44.84 20.28 10.54
N GLN A 263 -44.07 20.76 11.52
CA GLN A 263 -44.13 20.25 12.89
C GLN A 263 -45.53 20.41 13.50
N GLN A 264 -46.19 21.55 13.27
CA GLN A 264 -47.55 21.77 13.77
C GLN A 264 -48.56 20.84 13.10
N LYS A 265 -48.44 20.60 11.79
CA LYS A 265 -49.24 19.58 11.07
C LYS A 265 -49.07 18.19 11.69
N LEU A 266 -47.83 17.78 11.97
CA LEU A 266 -47.54 16.52 12.64
C LEU A 266 -48.11 16.46 14.06
N LYS A 267 -48.04 17.55 14.84
CA LYS A 267 -48.65 17.66 16.18
C LYS A 267 -50.18 17.56 16.13
N ASN A 268 -50.80 17.98 15.03
CA ASN A 268 -52.25 17.88 14.81
C ASN A 268 -52.71 16.48 14.33
N GLY A 269 -51.78 15.54 14.11
CA GLY A 269 -52.09 14.17 13.70
C GLY A 269 -52.04 13.90 12.20
N ASP A 270 -51.50 14.83 11.40
CA ASP A 270 -51.26 14.59 9.97
C ASP A 270 -50.26 13.44 9.77
N ASP A 271 -50.41 12.71 8.66
CA ASP A 271 -49.60 11.53 8.37
C ASP A 271 -48.15 11.90 8.04
N PHE A 272 -47.20 11.33 8.79
CA PHE A 272 -45.77 11.62 8.65
C PHE A 272 -45.25 11.25 7.26
N VAL A 273 -45.69 10.11 6.70
CA VAL A 273 -45.20 9.61 5.40
C VAL A 273 -45.62 10.55 4.28
N LYS A 274 -46.87 11.04 4.30
CA LYS A 274 -47.37 12.04 3.35
C LYS A 274 -46.59 13.35 3.45
N LEU A 275 -46.39 13.85 4.66
CA LEU A 275 -45.64 15.11 4.86
C LEU A 275 -44.17 14.96 4.48
N ALA A 276 -43.54 13.81 4.73
CA ALA A 276 -42.19 13.54 4.28
C ALA A 276 -42.10 13.56 2.75
N LYS A 277 -43.07 12.94 2.05
CA LYS A 277 -43.11 12.96 0.59
C LYS A 277 -43.35 14.35 0.01
N GLU A 278 -44.17 15.16 0.66
CA GLU A 278 -44.55 16.49 0.20
C GLU A 278 -43.47 17.55 0.48
N TYR A 279 -42.86 17.51 1.66
CA TYR A 279 -42.01 18.59 2.16
C TYR A 279 -40.54 18.24 2.30
N SER A 280 -40.16 16.95 2.36
CA SER A 280 -38.76 16.59 2.59
C SER A 280 -37.93 16.82 1.32
N ASP A 281 -36.87 17.58 1.48
CA ASP A 281 -35.83 17.79 0.48
C ASP A 281 -34.74 16.70 0.52
N ASP A 282 -34.86 15.69 1.40
CA ASP A 282 -33.92 14.57 1.47
C ASP A 282 -34.22 13.52 0.38
N PRO A 283 -33.39 13.39 -0.67
CA PRO A 283 -33.61 12.40 -1.73
C PRO A 283 -33.45 10.96 -1.24
N GLY A 284 -32.72 10.73 -0.15
CA GLY A 284 -32.44 9.38 0.34
C GLY A 284 -33.62 8.71 1.04
N SER A 285 -34.60 9.49 1.53
CA SER A 285 -35.68 8.94 2.34
C SER A 285 -37.08 9.52 2.06
N LYS A 286 -37.22 10.66 1.36
CA LYS A 286 -38.53 11.31 1.13
C LYS A 286 -39.57 10.36 0.54
N ASP A 287 -39.16 9.51 -0.40
CA ASP A 287 -40.06 8.58 -1.09
C ASP A 287 -40.34 7.30 -0.29
N ASN A 288 -39.59 7.07 0.79
CA ASN A 288 -39.80 6.00 1.77
C ASN A 288 -40.32 6.54 3.12
N GLY A 289 -41.06 7.66 3.08
CA GLY A 289 -41.69 8.24 4.26
C GLY A 289 -40.72 8.80 5.30
N GLY A 290 -39.53 9.22 4.85
CA GLY A 290 -38.48 9.75 5.71
C GLY A 290 -37.72 8.69 6.51
N LEU A 291 -37.92 7.40 6.23
CA LEU A 291 -37.42 6.32 7.08
C LEU A 291 -35.94 6.02 6.85
N TYR A 292 -35.16 6.12 7.92
CA TYR A 292 -33.90 5.41 8.08
C TYR A 292 -34.11 4.27 9.08
N ALA A 293 -33.98 3.03 8.62
CA ALA A 293 -34.22 1.83 9.42
C ALA A 293 -32.91 1.24 9.94
N ASP A 294 -32.85 0.98 11.25
CA ASP A 294 -31.75 0.33 11.97
C ASP A 294 -30.35 0.87 11.60
N ALA A 295 -30.28 2.18 11.35
CA ALA A 295 -29.10 2.86 10.88
C ALA A 295 -28.14 3.17 12.03
N ASP A 296 -26.84 3.12 11.75
CA ASP A 296 -25.79 3.50 12.69
C ASP A 296 -25.80 5.01 12.92
N VAL A 297 -26.10 5.43 14.15
CA VAL A 297 -26.24 6.85 14.48
C VAL A 297 -24.92 7.60 14.36
N ASN A 298 -23.78 6.88 14.33
CA ASN A 298 -22.45 7.45 14.19
C ASN A 298 -22.12 7.88 12.75
N GLN A 299 -22.96 7.51 11.78
CA GLN A 299 -22.84 7.96 10.40
C GLN A 299 -23.57 9.29 10.13
N TRP A 300 -24.32 9.81 11.12
CA TRP A 300 -25.08 11.04 10.99
C TRP A 300 -24.31 12.26 11.46
N VAL A 301 -24.73 13.44 10.96
CA VAL A 301 -24.21 14.72 11.44
C VAL A 301 -24.46 14.89 12.95
N PRO A 302 -23.56 15.57 13.69
CA PRO A 302 -23.60 15.61 15.15
C PRO A 302 -24.94 16.06 15.73
N GLU A 303 -25.61 17.03 15.11
CA GLU A 303 -26.88 17.58 15.57
C GLU A 303 -28.03 16.56 15.44
N PHE A 304 -28.07 15.84 14.31
CA PHE A 304 -29.05 14.78 14.05
C PHE A 304 -28.82 13.58 14.98
N LYS A 305 -27.56 13.15 15.17
CA LYS A 305 -27.17 12.11 16.13
C LYS A 305 -27.62 12.50 17.54
N LYS A 306 -27.30 13.72 17.99
CA LYS A 306 -27.67 14.21 19.31
C LYS A 306 -29.17 14.20 19.52
N ALA A 307 -29.94 14.77 18.59
CA ALA A 307 -31.39 14.77 18.66
C ALA A 307 -31.96 13.34 18.70
N THR A 308 -31.44 12.45 17.86
CA THR A 308 -31.87 11.05 17.87
C THR A 308 -31.56 10.37 19.21
N ILE A 309 -30.44 10.68 19.87
CA ILE A 309 -30.06 10.08 21.17
C ILE A 309 -30.86 10.66 22.35
N GLU A 310 -31.20 11.95 22.31
CA GLU A 310 -31.81 12.64 23.46
C GLU A 310 -33.34 12.63 23.42
N GLN A 311 -33.95 12.63 22.22
CA GLN A 311 -35.41 12.73 22.09
C GLN A 311 -36.14 11.48 22.61
N PRO A 312 -37.37 11.60 23.15
CA PRO A 312 -38.20 10.45 23.47
C PRO A 312 -38.62 9.66 22.22
N VAL A 313 -38.60 8.34 22.33
CA VAL A 313 -39.10 7.44 21.27
C VAL A 313 -40.60 7.69 21.05
N GLY A 314 -41.02 7.69 19.79
CA GLY A 314 -42.40 7.87 19.34
C GLY A 314 -42.81 9.34 19.17
N THR A 315 -41.99 10.31 19.56
CA THR A 315 -42.33 11.74 19.51
C THR A 315 -41.61 12.48 18.40
N VAL A 316 -42.28 13.48 17.81
CA VAL A 316 -41.66 14.43 16.88
C VAL A 316 -41.00 15.54 17.71
N GLY A 317 -39.69 15.70 17.57
CA GLY A 317 -38.92 16.72 18.28
C GLY A 317 -39.06 18.13 17.71
N GLU A 318 -38.32 19.07 18.29
CA GLU A 318 -38.14 20.41 17.74
C GLU A 318 -37.27 20.38 16.47
N PRO A 319 -37.43 21.35 15.54
CA PRO A 319 -36.58 21.42 14.34
C PRO A 319 -35.09 21.47 14.70
N VAL A 320 -34.32 20.51 14.18
CA VAL A 320 -32.88 20.38 14.42
C VAL A 320 -32.12 21.04 13.29
N GLU A 321 -31.37 22.10 13.57
CA GLU A 321 -30.53 22.76 12.57
C GLU A 321 -29.30 21.92 12.25
N SER A 322 -28.92 21.89 10.97
CA SER A 322 -27.67 21.31 10.46
C SER A 322 -27.18 22.11 9.25
N GLN A 323 -26.02 21.73 8.70
CA GLN A 323 -25.53 22.28 7.43
C GLN A 323 -26.50 22.11 6.24
N PHE A 324 -27.40 21.12 6.30
CA PHE A 324 -28.36 20.86 5.21
C PHE A 324 -29.65 21.70 5.33
N GLY A 325 -29.92 22.29 6.50
CA GLY A 325 -31.21 22.92 6.82
C GLY A 325 -31.77 22.39 8.15
N TYR A 326 -33.09 22.26 8.23
CA TYR A 326 -33.79 21.86 9.46
C TYR A 326 -34.40 20.47 9.33
N HIS A 327 -34.16 19.62 10.33
CA HIS A 327 -34.69 18.27 10.40
C HIS A 327 -35.81 18.18 11.43
N LEU A 328 -36.96 17.65 11.03
CA LEU A 328 -37.98 17.16 11.96
C LEU A 328 -37.79 15.67 12.13
N ILE A 329 -37.45 15.24 13.34
CA ILE A 329 -37.07 13.84 13.61
C ILE A 329 -38.10 13.21 14.53
N LYS A 330 -38.60 12.04 14.13
CA LYS A 330 -39.34 11.11 14.98
C LYS A 330 -38.51 9.85 15.16
N VAL A 331 -38.16 9.55 16.40
CA VAL A 331 -37.40 8.34 16.73
C VAL A 331 -38.38 7.18 16.90
N ASP A 332 -38.34 6.17 16.04
CA ASP A 332 -39.22 5.01 16.12
C ASP A 332 -38.66 3.92 17.04
N SER A 333 -37.35 3.67 16.98
CA SER A 333 -36.67 2.73 17.87
C SER A 333 -35.20 3.14 18.07
N ARG A 334 -34.62 2.71 19.19
CA ARG A 334 -33.18 2.83 19.47
C ARG A 334 -32.72 1.60 20.22
N SER A 335 -31.57 1.07 19.84
CA SER A 335 -30.93 -0.02 20.55
C SER A 335 -29.42 0.06 20.40
N VAL A 336 -28.69 -0.63 21.27
CA VAL A 336 -27.25 -0.81 21.15
C VAL A 336 -27.03 -2.21 20.61
N LYS A 337 -26.29 -2.35 19.50
CA LYS A 337 -25.95 -3.66 18.96
C LYS A 337 -25.19 -4.47 20.02
N SER A 338 -25.56 -5.74 20.19
CA SER A 338 -24.86 -6.66 21.08
C SER A 338 -23.44 -6.94 20.58
N PHE A 339 -22.59 -7.42 21.47
CA PHE A 339 -21.24 -7.89 21.13
C PHE A 339 -21.26 -8.86 19.94
N ASP A 340 -22.14 -9.86 19.96
CA ASP A 340 -22.23 -10.86 18.90
C ASP A 340 -22.60 -10.25 17.55
N ALA A 341 -23.47 -9.24 17.54
CA ALA A 341 -23.90 -8.56 16.31
C ALA A 341 -22.79 -7.71 15.67
N VAL A 342 -21.77 -7.29 16.44
CA VAL A 342 -20.63 -6.50 15.94
C VAL A 342 -19.31 -7.26 15.98
N LYS A 343 -19.30 -8.54 16.34
CA LYS A 343 -18.08 -9.32 16.56
C LYS A 343 -17.14 -9.31 15.35
N GLU A 344 -17.67 -9.49 14.15
CA GLU A 344 -16.87 -9.48 12.92
C GLU A 344 -16.37 -8.08 12.55
N GLN A 345 -17.17 -7.03 12.79
CA GLN A 345 -16.73 -5.64 12.62
C GLN A 345 -15.58 -5.31 13.57
N LEU A 346 -15.68 -5.73 14.83
CA LEU A 346 -14.63 -5.56 15.84
C LEU A 346 -13.37 -6.33 15.46
N ARG A 347 -13.52 -7.54 14.89
CA ARG A 347 -12.41 -8.34 14.41
C ARG A 347 -11.68 -7.63 13.28
N ALA A 348 -12.38 -7.19 12.24
CA ALA A 348 -11.76 -6.44 11.14
C ALA A 348 -11.03 -5.17 11.64
N ALA A 349 -11.63 -4.45 12.59
CA ALA A 349 -10.98 -3.29 13.21
C ALA A 349 -9.74 -3.67 14.04
N LEU A 350 -9.77 -4.77 14.80
CA LEU A 350 -8.59 -5.28 15.51
C LEU A 350 -7.51 -5.79 14.58
N GLU A 351 -7.87 -6.46 13.48
CA GLU A 351 -6.92 -6.90 12.46
C GLU A 351 -6.15 -5.70 11.92
N GLN A 352 -6.86 -4.64 11.54
CA GLN A 352 -6.24 -3.40 11.10
C GLN A 352 -5.36 -2.77 12.19
N ASP A 353 -5.85 -2.66 13.42
CA ASP A 353 -5.09 -2.09 14.55
C ASP A 353 -3.81 -2.87 14.83
N GLN A 354 -3.87 -4.20 14.83
CA GLN A 354 -2.72 -5.07 15.07
C GLN A 354 -1.71 -5.01 13.91
N PHE A 355 -2.19 -4.96 12.67
CA PHE A 355 -1.32 -4.72 11.52
C PHE A 355 -0.56 -3.40 11.64
N GLN A 356 -1.26 -2.31 11.98
CA GLN A 356 -0.64 -1.01 12.20
C GLN A 356 0.35 -1.01 13.37
N GLN A 357 -0.01 -1.66 14.48
CA GLN A 357 0.88 -1.78 15.63
C GLN A 357 2.14 -2.56 15.29
N PHE A 358 2.02 -3.67 14.56
CA PHE A 358 3.18 -4.42 14.09
C PHE A 358 4.08 -3.56 13.21
N SER A 359 3.52 -2.86 12.21
CA SER A 359 4.28 -1.98 11.31
C SER A 359 4.97 -0.84 12.05
N GLN A 360 4.34 -0.24 13.07
CA GLN A 360 4.87 0.93 13.77
C GLN A 360 5.83 0.58 14.91
N LYS A 361 5.58 -0.52 15.63
CA LYS A 361 6.28 -0.82 16.89
C LYS A 361 7.30 -1.95 16.79
N GLU A 362 7.08 -2.91 15.90
CA GLU A 362 7.96 -4.07 15.76
C GLU A 362 8.82 -3.99 14.50
N LEU A 363 8.19 -3.68 13.36
CA LEU A 363 8.82 -3.81 12.05
C LEU A 363 10.08 -2.94 11.92
N HIS A 364 10.07 -1.72 12.48
CA HIS A 364 11.22 -0.82 12.46
C HIS A 364 12.48 -1.48 13.06
N ASP A 365 12.34 -2.17 14.19
CA ASP A 365 13.45 -2.82 14.90
C ASP A 365 13.91 -4.14 14.25
N LEU A 366 13.12 -4.63 13.29
CA LEU A 366 13.43 -5.83 12.51
C LEU A 366 14.11 -5.49 11.19
N ILE A 367 13.94 -4.28 10.66
CA ILE A 367 14.61 -3.82 9.44
C ILE A 367 16.01 -3.31 9.81
N GLU A 368 17.04 -3.89 9.22
CA GLU A 368 18.43 -3.53 9.48
C GLU A 368 18.93 -2.45 8.52
N LYS A 369 18.60 -2.58 7.23
CA LYS A 369 18.98 -1.61 6.19
C LYS A 369 17.99 -1.67 5.02
N ILE A 370 17.67 -0.50 4.47
CA ILE A 370 17.04 -0.36 3.14
C ILE A 370 17.95 0.54 2.29
N ASP A 371 18.28 0.08 1.09
CA ASP A 371 19.12 0.78 0.11
C ASP A 371 18.54 0.61 -1.31
N LEU A 372 17.70 1.58 -1.67
CA LEU A 372 17.02 1.63 -2.97
C LEU A 372 17.76 2.51 -3.99
N SER A 373 18.96 3.01 -3.64
CA SER A 373 19.74 3.86 -4.53
C SER A 373 20.11 3.11 -5.82
N GLN A 374 20.10 3.80 -6.97
CA GLN A 374 20.40 3.17 -8.26
C GLN A 374 21.89 2.85 -8.42
#